data_AF-A0ABD2H6T9-F1
#
_entry.id   AF-A0ABD2H6T9-F1
#
_cell.length_a   1.000
_cell.length_b   1.000
_cell.length_c   1.000
_cell.angle_alpha   90.00
_cell.angle_beta   90.00
_cell.angle_gamma   90.00
#
_symmetry.space_group_name_H-M   'P 1'
#
loop_
_entity.id
_entity.type
_entity.pdbx_description
1 polymer ?
#
loop_
_entity_poly.entity_id
_entity_poly.type
_entity_poly.pdbx_seq_one_letter_code
_entity_poly.pdbx_strand_id
1 'polypeptide(L)'
;MWTENDELYKSREKKKKKNRLYLDQTLDSKMRRVFILLAVLCVCDGVMFGQLCNGNSANSRRTSDKWGRGNYGASRGARLHKGLDIVCSDGSIVYAPFDVTLNGKVTVYTDPNKAAINSGINLSGEGLCFKLFYVQPDRTSGTVRAGQRLGVMLPMQSVYPEITSHIHVQMCDRSDPTPHF
;
A
#
# COMPACT_ATOMS: atom_id res chain seq x y z
N MET A 1 5.82 84.56 -10.44
CA MET A 1 4.64 84.09 -11.18
C MET A 1 4.58 82.58 -11.01
N TRP A 2 3.82 82.12 -10.01
CA TRP A 2 3.63 80.69 -9.72
C TRP A 2 2.70 80.13 -10.78
N THR A 3 3.10 79.07 -11.48
CA THR A 3 2.21 78.40 -12.42
C THR A 3 1.55 77.21 -11.71
N GLU A 4 0.22 77.33 -11.54
CA GLU A 4 -0.72 76.35 -10.95
C GLU A 4 -0.61 74.92 -11.52
N ASN A 5 0.13 74.74 -12.62
CA ASN A 5 0.39 73.45 -13.26
C ASN A 5 1.28 72.51 -12.43
N ASP A 6 2.16 73.05 -11.58
CA ASP A 6 3.15 72.24 -10.86
C ASP A 6 2.56 71.51 -9.65
N GLU A 7 1.55 72.11 -9.00
CA GLU A 7 0.80 71.46 -7.92
C GLU A 7 -0.17 70.40 -8.44
N LEU A 8 -0.83 70.66 -9.57
CA LEU A 8 -1.73 69.69 -10.21
C LEU A 8 -0.98 68.44 -10.68
N TYR A 9 0.25 68.61 -11.18
CA TYR A 9 1.14 67.52 -11.57
C TYR A 9 1.57 66.66 -10.36
N LYS A 10 2.01 67.30 -9.27
CA LYS A 10 2.38 66.60 -8.02
C LYS A 10 1.22 65.86 -7.38
N SER A 11 0.00 66.41 -7.46
CA SER A 11 -1.24 65.78 -7.00
C SER A 11 -1.58 64.51 -7.80
N ARG A 12 -1.45 64.56 -9.14
CA ARG A 12 -1.70 63.40 -10.02
C ARG A 12 -0.69 62.27 -9.80
N GLU A 13 0.59 62.60 -9.60
CA GLU A 13 1.64 61.61 -9.31
C GLU A 13 1.45 60.93 -7.93
N LYS A 14 1.05 61.68 -6.90
CA LYS A 14 0.68 61.09 -5.59
C LYS A 14 -0.52 60.15 -5.71
N LYS A 15 -1.53 60.50 -6.49
CA LYS A 15 -2.73 59.66 -6.70
C LYS A 15 -2.39 58.39 -7.49
N LYS A 16 -1.53 58.47 -8.52
CA LYS A 16 -1.01 57.30 -9.24
C LYS A 16 -0.21 56.37 -8.33
N LYS A 17 0.72 56.90 -7.52
CA LYS A 17 1.49 56.08 -6.57
C LYS A 17 0.61 55.41 -5.52
N LYS A 18 -0.38 56.14 -4.99
CA LYS A 18 -1.32 55.59 -3.99
C LYS A 18 -2.21 54.49 -4.58
N ASN A 19 -2.72 54.67 -5.80
CA ASN A 19 -3.46 53.62 -6.50
C ASN A 19 -2.59 52.41 -6.85
N ARG A 20 -1.32 52.61 -7.22
CA ARG A 20 -0.38 51.52 -7.50
C ARG A 20 -0.09 50.70 -6.24
N LEU A 21 0.15 51.36 -5.11
CA LEU A 21 0.33 50.73 -3.79
C LEU A 21 -0.93 49.97 -3.34
N TYR A 22 -2.12 50.53 -3.56
CA TYR A 22 -3.38 49.84 -3.26
C TYR A 22 -3.57 48.59 -4.15
N LEU A 23 -3.25 48.69 -5.44
CA LEU A 23 -3.32 47.56 -6.36
C LEU A 23 -2.34 46.44 -5.95
N ASP A 24 -1.10 46.79 -5.59
CA ASP A 24 -0.07 45.84 -5.13
C ASP A 24 -0.49 45.14 -3.83
N GLN A 25 -1.00 45.89 -2.85
CA GLN A 25 -1.50 45.35 -1.59
C GLN A 25 -2.71 44.41 -1.78
N THR A 26 -3.60 44.72 -2.74
CA THR A 26 -4.76 43.86 -3.04
C THR A 26 -4.41 42.62 -3.87
N LEU A 27 -3.37 42.69 -4.72
CA LEU A 27 -2.84 41.55 -5.48
C LEU A 27 -2.14 40.54 -4.54
N ASP A 28 -1.38 41.03 -3.56
CA ASP A 28 -0.66 40.20 -2.58
C ASP A 28 -1.61 39.46 -1.61
N SER A 29 -2.69 40.14 -1.18
CA SER A 29 -3.73 39.55 -0.30
C SER A 29 -4.54 38.42 -0.96
N LYS A 30 -4.80 38.50 -2.27
CA LYS A 30 -5.54 37.45 -3.00
C LYS A 30 -4.64 36.28 -3.37
N MET A 31 -3.38 36.52 -3.74
CA MET A 31 -2.43 35.46 -4.07
C MET A 31 -2.05 34.61 -2.85
N ARG A 32 -1.81 35.23 -1.68
CA ARG A 32 -1.52 34.47 -0.44
C ARG A 32 -2.65 33.51 -0.04
N ARG A 33 -3.91 33.87 -0.26
CA ARG A 33 -5.05 32.99 0.05
C ARG A 33 -5.18 31.83 -0.94
N VAL A 34 -4.86 32.04 -2.21
CA VAL A 34 -4.87 30.99 -3.24
C VAL A 34 -3.71 30.01 -3.05
N PHE A 35 -2.53 30.47 -2.64
CA PHE A 35 -1.38 29.60 -2.37
C PHE A 35 -1.51 28.78 -1.08
N ILE A 36 -2.17 29.30 -0.03
CA ILE A 36 -2.38 28.54 1.21
C ILE A 36 -3.47 27.46 1.05
N LEU A 37 -4.43 27.65 0.12
CA LEU A 37 -5.45 26.64 -0.18
C LEU A 37 -4.95 25.48 -1.06
N LEU A 38 -3.73 25.57 -1.62
CA LEU A 38 -3.15 24.52 -2.50
C LEU A 38 -2.11 23.62 -1.80
N ALA A 39 -1.81 23.83 -0.52
CA ALA A 39 -0.65 23.23 0.15
C ALA A 39 -1.00 22.17 1.22
N VAL A 40 -2.16 21.52 1.14
CA VAL A 40 -2.49 20.35 1.99
C VAL A 40 -3.13 19.25 1.14
N LEU A 41 -2.47 18.86 0.06
CA LEU A 41 -2.59 17.48 -0.43
C LEU A 41 -1.61 16.68 0.44
N CYS A 42 -2.10 16.22 1.59
CA CYS A 42 -1.44 15.17 2.34
C CYS A 42 -1.49 13.93 1.45
N VAL A 43 -0.46 13.74 0.62
CA VAL A 43 -0.26 12.47 -0.08
C VAL A 43 0.12 11.49 1.01
N CYS A 44 -0.88 10.80 1.56
CA CYS A 44 -0.64 9.64 2.38
C CYS A 44 -0.08 8.59 1.44
N ASP A 45 1.25 8.54 1.27
CA ASP A 45 1.90 7.44 0.57
C ASP A 45 1.58 6.17 1.34
N GLY A 46 0.61 5.41 0.84
CA GLY A 46 0.24 4.12 1.41
C GLY A 46 1.38 3.13 1.24
N VAL A 47 1.66 2.34 2.26
CA VAL A 47 2.65 1.26 2.17
C VAL A 47 2.19 0.24 1.14
N MET A 48 3.03 -0.05 0.15
CA MET A 48 2.79 -1.03 -0.90
C MET A 48 3.68 -2.26 -0.70
N PHE A 49 3.13 -3.45 -0.93
CA PHE A 49 3.90 -4.68 -0.88
C PHE A 49 4.82 -4.78 -2.10
N GLY A 50 6.12 -4.93 -1.85
CA GLY A 50 7.05 -5.41 -2.88
C GLY A 50 6.70 -6.82 -3.36
N GLN A 51 7.43 -7.29 -4.37
CA GLN A 51 7.24 -8.63 -4.93
C GLN A 51 7.26 -9.70 -3.83
N LEU A 52 6.20 -10.50 -3.74
CA LEU A 52 6.13 -11.60 -2.79
C LEU A 52 6.64 -12.92 -3.36
N CYS A 53 6.43 -13.18 -4.64
CA CYS A 53 6.70 -14.48 -5.23
C CYS A 53 7.62 -14.41 -6.45
N ASN A 54 8.59 -15.30 -6.51
CA ASN A 54 9.41 -15.48 -7.71
C ASN A 54 8.54 -15.86 -8.93
N GLY A 55 8.75 -15.16 -10.03
CA GLY A 55 7.93 -15.28 -11.24
C GLY A 55 6.64 -14.44 -11.23
N ASN A 56 6.36 -13.66 -10.18
CA ASN A 56 5.21 -12.75 -10.10
C ASN A 56 5.60 -11.37 -9.52
N SER A 57 6.41 -10.60 -10.26
CA SER A 57 6.90 -9.28 -9.81
C SER A 57 5.79 -8.25 -9.60
N ALA A 58 4.67 -8.37 -10.31
CA ALA A 58 3.53 -7.46 -10.20
C ALA A 58 2.53 -7.85 -9.10
N ASN A 59 2.81 -8.90 -8.30
CA ASN A 59 1.87 -9.44 -7.32
C ASN A 59 0.46 -9.68 -7.90
N SER A 60 0.40 -10.26 -9.10
CA SER A 60 -0.87 -10.59 -9.75
C SER A 60 -1.75 -11.44 -8.83
N ARG A 61 -3.04 -11.08 -8.77
CA ARG A 61 -4.01 -11.65 -7.84
C ARG A 61 -4.64 -12.90 -8.45
N ARG A 62 -4.88 -13.91 -7.62
CA ARG A 62 -5.67 -15.08 -8.02
C ARG A 62 -7.11 -14.65 -8.30
N THR A 63 -7.63 -15.06 -9.46
CA THR A 63 -8.99 -14.78 -9.91
C THR A 63 -9.97 -15.87 -9.46
N SER A 64 -10.89 -16.29 -10.33
CA SER A 64 -11.77 -17.43 -10.09
C SER A 64 -11.17 -18.70 -10.64
N ASP A 65 -11.33 -19.80 -9.92
CA ASP A 65 -11.11 -21.17 -10.37
C ASP A 65 -12.17 -22.09 -9.72
N LYS A 66 -12.06 -23.41 -9.89
CA LYS A 66 -13.05 -24.37 -9.36
C LYS A 66 -13.15 -24.38 -7.82
N TRP A 67 -12.15 -23.85 -7.12
CA TRP A 67 -12.10 -23.78 -5.66
C TRP A 67 -12.59 -22.44 -5.10
N GLY A 68 -13.03 -21.52 -5.97
CA GLY A 68 -13.58 -20.22 -5.60
C GLY A 68 -12.74 -19.06 -6.12
N ARG A 69 -12.76 -17.94 -5.38
CA ARG A 69 -12.13 -16.67 -5.80
C ARG A 69 -11.11 -16.19 -4.78
N GLY A 70 -10.03 -15.59 -5.27
CA GLY A 70 -8.90 -15.13 -4.45
C GLY A 70 -9.00 -13.74 -3.82
N ASN A 71 -10.01 -12.95 -4.19
CA ASN A 71 -10.19 -11.60 -3.64
C ASN A 71 -10.67 -11.60 -2.18
N TYR A 72 -10.37 -10.53 -1.44
CA TYR A 72 -10.95 -10.29 -0.12
C TYR A 72 -12.48 -10.26 -0.19
N GLY A 73 -13.15 -10.81 0.82
CA GLY A 73 -14.60 -10.87 0.88
C GLY A 73 -15.25 -11.91 -0.04
N ALA A 74 -14.48 -12.70 -0.81
CA ALA A 74 -15.03 -13.80 -1.59
C ALA A 74 -15.76 -14.84 -0.70
N SER A 75 -16.87 -15.40 -1.19
CA SER A 75 -17.62 -16.42 -0.44
C SER A 75 -16.79 -17.67 -0.16
N ARG A 76 -16.98 -18.24 1.03
CA ARG A 76 -16.49 -19.54 1.51
C ARG A 76 -17.63 -20.28 2.21
N GLY A 77 -18.81 -20.30 1.57
CA GLY A 77 -20.06 -20.80 2.16
C GLY A 77 -20.63 -19.80 3.16
N ALA A 78 -20.76 -20.20 4.43
CA ALA A 78 -21.23 -19.33 5.50
C ALA A 78 -20.19 -18.29 5.99
N ARG A 79 -18.95 -18.35 5.46
CA ARG A 79 -17.85 -17.46 5.82
C ARG A 79 -17.37 -16.65 4.62
N LEU A 80 -16.62 -15.58 4.90
CA LEU A 80 -15.95 -14.77 3.89
C LEU A 80 -14.44 -14.99 3.91
N HIS A 81 -13.82 -14.83 2.75
CA HIS A 81 -12.37 -14.79 2.59
C HIS A 81 -11.78 -13.58 3.31
N LYS A 82 -10.83 -13.81 4.22
CA LYS A 82 -10.25 -12.77 5.11
C LYS A 82 -8.86 -12.31 4.68
N GLY A 83 -8.46 -12.65 3.46
CA GLY A 83 -7.19 -12.25 2.88
C GLY A 83 -7.31 -12.02 1.38
N LEU A 84 -6.16 -11.84 0.76
CA LEU A 84 -5.99 -11.71 -0.68
C LEU A 84 -5.00 -12.78 -1.14
N ASP A 85 -5.37 -13.52 -2.17
CA ASP A 85 -4.54 -14.56 -2.76
C ASP A 85 -3.67 -13.96 -3.88
N ILE A 86 -2.36 -14.01 -3.69
CA ILE A 86 -1.36 -13.55 -4.67
C ILE A 86 -0.78 -14.78 -5.38
N VAL A 87 -0.86 -14.81 -6.72
CA VAL A 87 -0.42 -15.95 -7.53
C VAL A 87 1.04 -16.29 -7.22
N CYS A 88 1.29 -17.56 -6.93
CA CYS A 88 2.62 -18.06 -6.62
C CYS A 88 2.68 -19.56 -6.87
N SER A 89 3.56 -19.99 -7.79
CA SER A 89 3.71 -21.40 -8.12
C SER A 89 4.26 -22.21 -6.94
N ASP A 90 3.86 -23.47 -6.84
CA ASP A 90 4.39 -24.41 -5.86
C ASP A 90 5.93 -24.45 -5.92
N GLY A 91 6.59 -24.38 -4.77
CA GLY A 91 8.05 -24.37 -4.66
C GLY A 91 8.73 -23.04 -5.00
N SER A 92 8.00 -22.02 -5.49
CA SER A 92 8.59 -20.71 -5.76
C SER A 92 9.16 -20.07 -4.49
N ILE A 93 10.24 -19.32 -4.67
CA ILE A 93 10.81 -18.50 -3.61
C ILE A 93 9.82 -17.41 -3.21
N VAL A 94 9.64 -17.23 -1.90
CA VAL A 94 8.86 -16.14 -1.31
C VAL A 94 9.81 -15.09 -0.77
N TYR A 95 9.59 -13.82 -1.11
CA TYR A 95 10.42 -12.69 -0.70
C TYR A 95 9.73 -11.82 0.36
N ALA A 96 10.54 -11.12 1.14
CA ALA A 96 10.06 -10.08 2.04
C ALA A 96 9.63 -8.86 1.22
N PRO A 97 8.38 -8.37 1.35
CA PRO A 97 7.87 -7.27 0.54
C PRO A 97 8.50 -5.92 0.90
N PHE A 98 9.05 -5.80 2.10
CA PHE A 98 9.79 -4.67 2.67
C PHE A 98 10.61 -5.21 3.86
N ASP A 99 11.27 -4.34 4.62
CA ASP A 99 11.96 -4.77 5.84
C ASP A 99 10.95 -5.26 6.89
N VAL A 100 11.09 -6.51 7.32
CA VAL A 100 10.13 -7.18 8.21
C VAL A 100 10.78 -7.83 9.42
N THR A 101 10.06 -7.83 10.52
CA THR A 101 10.28 -8.67 11.70
C THR A 101 9.42 -9.92 11.59
N LEU A 102 10.01 -11.08 11.90
CA LEU A 102 9.36 -12.38 11.92
C LEU A 102 8.81 -12.65 13.33
N ASN A 103 7.49 -12.77 13.43
CA ASN A 103 6.73 -12.88 14.68
C ASN A 103 6.25 -14.31 14.97
N GLY A 104 6.93 -15.32 14.44
CA GLY A 104 6.62 -16.72 14.68
C GLY A 104 5.83 -17.42 13.58
N LYS A 105 5.87 -18.76 13.62
CA LYS A 105 5.15 -19.65 12.71
C LYS A 105 3.64 -19.53 12.87
N VAL A 106 2.92 -19.69 11.77
CA VAL A 106 1.46 -19.83 11.75
C VAL A 106 1.08 -21.25 11.34
N THR A 107 0.20 -21.88 12.10
CA THR A 107 -0.52 -23.10 11.70
C THR A 107 -1.82 -22.67 11.03
N VAL A 108 -2.01 -23.05 9.76
CA VAL A 108 -3.12 -22.55 8.93
C VAL A 108 -4.38 -23.40 9.11
N TYR A 109 -4.19 -24.71 9.31
CA TYR A 109 -5.24 -25.71 9.38
C TYR A 109 -5.09 -26.61 10.60
N THR A 110 -6.21 -27.10 11.11
CA THR A 110 -6.26 -28.23 12.05
C THR A 110 -6.54 -29.55 11.34
N ASP A 111 -6.98 -29.51 10.07
CA ASP A 111 -7.31 -30.67 9.26
C ASP A 111 -6.04 -31.42 8.80
N PRO A 112 -5.86 -32.71 9.16
CA PRO A 112 -4.68 -33.49 8.78
C PRO A 112 -4.56 -33.69 7.26
N ASN A 113 -5.66 -33.68 6.50
CA ASN A 113 -5.61 -33.81 5.04
C ASN A 113 -4.97 -32.60 4.35
N LYS A 114 -4.76 -31.50 5.09
CA LYS A 114 -4.11 -30.27 4.60
C LYS A 114 -2.69 -30.11 5.14
N ALA A 115 -2.11 -31.16 5.74
CA ALA A 115 -0.79 -31.11 6.37
C ALA A 115 0.31 -30.59 5.43
N ALA A 116 0.26 -30.94 4.14
CA ALA A 116 1.24 -30.53 3.13
C ALA A 116 1.33 -29.01 2.91
N ILE A 117 0.27 -28.26 3.25
CA ILE A 117 0.23 -26.79 3.15
C ILE A 117 -0.02 -26.12 4.50
N ASN A 118 0.17 -26.84 5.62
CA ASN A 118 -0.16 -26.37 6.95
C ASN A 118 0.98 -25.58 7.60
N SER A 119 1.46 -24.54 6.93
CA SER A 119 2.46 -23.64 7.48
C SER A 119 2.29 -22.22 6.91
N GLY A 120 2.75 -21.25 7.70
CA GLY A 120 2.82 -19.85 7.34
C GLY A 120 3.71 -19.11 8.33
N ILE A 121 3.77 -17.80 8.16
CA ILE A 121 4.60 -16.92 8.98
C ILE A 121 3.83 -15.64 9.32
N ASN A 122 3.98 -15.17 10.57
CA ASN A 122 3.45 -13.90 11.04
C ASN A 122 4.57 -12.85 10.92
N LEU A 123 4.27 -11.69 10.32
CA LEU A 123 5.25 -10.64 10.06
C LEU A 123 4.73 -9.26 10.47
N SER A 124 5.66 -8.35 10.71
CA SER A 124 5.37 -6.92 10.85
C SER A 124 6.49 -6.08 10.24
N GLY A 125 6.14 -4.96 9.63
CA GLY A 125 7.08 -4.03 9.01
C GLY A 125 6.32 -2.87 8.39
N GLU A 126 6.95 -1.70 8.23
CA GLU A 126 6.31 -0.50 7.66
C GLU A 126 4.97 -0.13 8.33
N GLY A 127 4.84 -0.35 9.64
CA GLY A 127 3.59 -0.10 10.38
C GLY A 127 2.46 -1.10 10.12
N LEU A 128 2.70 -2.14 9.30
CA LEU A 128 1.74 -3.21 9.01
C LEU A 128 2.01 -4.46 9.85
N CYS A 129 0.95 -5.21 10.14
CA CYS A 129 0.99 -6.57 10.69
C CYS A 129 0.20 -7.49 9.77
N PHE A 130 0.84 -8.54 9.27
CA PHE A 130 0.24 -9.46 8.31
C PHE A 130 0.80 -10.87 8.43
N LYS A 131 0.07 -11.82 7.85
CA LYS A 131 0.42 -13.23 7.80
C LYS A 131 0.50 -13.66 6.35
N LEU A 132 1.49 -14.49 6.05
CA LEU A 132 1.59 -15.22 4.79
C LEU A 132 1.31 -16.68 5.07
N PHE A 133 0.22 -17.22 4.51
CA PHE A 133 -0.08 -18.65 4.60
C PHE A 133 0.49 -19.39 3.40
N TYR A 134 0.63 -20.71 3.58
CA TYR A 134 1.14 -21.64 2.58
C TYR A 134 2.63 -21.44 2.25
N VAL A 135 3.37 -20.90 3.21
CA VAL A 135 4.82 -20.68 3.11
C VAL A 135 5.52 -21.59 4.12
N GLN A 136 6.56 -22.29 3.67
CA GLN A 136 7.56 -22.88 4.54
C GLN A 136 8.64 -21.82 4.78
N PRO A 137 8.63 -21.13 5.94
CA PRO A 137 9.63 -20.12 6.21
C PRO A 137 11.00 -20.79 6.46
N ASP A 138 12.07 -20.15 6.02
CA ASP A 138 13.44 -20.58 6.29
C ASP A 138 13.79 -20.40 7.78
N ARG A 139 13.18 -19.41 8.43
CA ARG A 139 13.28 -19.10 9.86
C ARG A 139 12.02 -18.38 10.34
N THR A 140 11.74 -18.42 11.64
CA THR A 140 10.48 -17.92 12.22
C THR A 140 10.64 -16.73 13.17
N SER A 141 11.87 -16.27 13.40
CA SER A 141 12.21 -15.12 14.24
C SER A 141 13.36 -14.31 13.65
N GLY A 142 13.52 -13.07 14.14
CA GLY A 142 14.52 -12.12 13.65
C GLY A 142 13.98 -11.18 12.58
N THR A 143 14.87 -10.55 11.82
CA THR A 143 14.51 -9.57 10.77
C THR A 143 15.00 -10.01 9.40
N VAL A 144 14.26 -9.68 8.35
CA VAL A 144 14.56 -9.97 6.93
C VAL A 144 14.39 -8.67 6.15
N ARG A 145 15.36 -8.33 5.30
CA ARG A 145 15.30 -7.10 4.49
C ARG A 145 14.41 -7.27 3.27
N ALA A 146 13.89 -6.17 2.75
CA ALA A 146 13.14 -6.11 1.50
C ALA A 146 13.83 -6.89 0.37
N GLY A 147 13.06 -7.68 -0.38
CA GLY A 147 13.55 -8.50 -1.50
C GLY A 147 14.37 -9.73 -1.09
N GLN A 148 14.71 -9.91 0.20
CA GLN A 148 15.37 -11.12 0.66
C GLN A 148 14.38 -12.28 0.78
N ARG A 149 14.90 -13.49 0.63
CA ARG A 149 14.12 -14.72 0.75
C ARG A 149 13.59 -14.90 2.17
N LEU A 150 12.29 -15.17 2.26
CA LEU A 150 11.58 -15.62 3.47
C LEU A 150 11.48 -17.14 3.55
N GLY A 151 11.36 -17.81 2.40
CA GLY A 151 11.08 -19.23 2.34
C GLY A 151 10.63 -19.69 0.96
N VAL A 152 9.85 -20.76 0.93
CA VAL A 152 9.28 -21.32 -0.30
C VAL A 152 7.77 -21.54 -0.17
N MET A 153 7.08 -21.40 -1.29
CA MET A 153 5.66 -21.73 -1.42
C MET A 153 5.47 -23.25 -1.28
N LEU A 154 4.52 -23.66 -0.42
CA LEU A 154 4.19 -25.06 -0.18
C LEU A 154 3.49 -25.70 -1.39
N PRO A 155 3.47 -27.05 -1.50
CA PRO A 155 2.92 -27.76 -2.65
C PRO A 155 1.38 -27.77 -2.67
N MET A 156 0.77 -26.64 -3.03
CA MET A 156 -0.68 -26.45 -3.02
C MET A 156 -1.45 -27.38 -3.94
N GLN A 157 -0.89 -27.73 -5.11
CA GLN A 157 -1.55 -28.62 -6.06
C GLN A 157 -1.78 -30.01 -5.49
N SER A 158 -0.99 -30.44 -4.51
CA SER A 158 -1.17 -31.74 -3.84
C SER A 158 -2.43 -31.81 -2.96
N VAL A 159 -2.91 -30.65 -2.48
CA VAL A 159 -4.08 -30.56 -1.59
C VAL A 159 -5.30 -30.05 -2.35
N TYR A 160 -5.11 -29.12 -3.28
CA TYR A 160 -6.15 -28.56 -4.13
C TYR A 160 -5.74 -28.63 -5.60
N PRO A 161 -5.84 -29.81 -6.26
CA PRO A 161 -5.51 -29.94 -7.67
C PRO A 161 -6.29 -28.93 -8.52
N GLU A 162 -5.65 -28.28 -9.49
CA GLU A 162 -6.23 -27.27 -10.41
C GLU A 162 -6.66 -25.95 -9.76
N ILE A 163 -6.27 -25.70 -8.51
CA ILE A 163 -6.35 -24.34 -7.97
C ILE A 163 -5.29 -23.47 -8.66
N THR A 164 -5.50 -22.17 -8.77
CA THR A 164 -4.36 -21.27 -9.03
C THR A 164 -3.50 -21.23 -7.77
N SER A 165 -2.29 -21.79 -7.79
CA SER A 165 -1.39 -21.75 -6.62
C SER A 165 -1.10 -20.30 -6.20
N HIS A 166 -1.13 -20.04 -4.90
CA HIS A 166 -1.06 -18.68 -4.36
C HIS A 166 -0.56 -18.64 -2.93
N ILE A 167 0.04 -17.52 -2.54
CA ILE A 167 0.22 -17.15 -1.14
C ILE A 167 -1.04 -16.41 -0.69
N HIS A 168 -1.61 -16.79 0.45
CA HIS A 168 -2.70 -16.05 1.08
C HIS A 168 -2.12 -15.00 2.02
N VAL A 169 -2.34 -13.73 1.67
CA VAL A 169 -1.93 -12.57 2.46
C VAL A 169 -3.10 -12.14 3.33
N GLN A 170 -2.91 -12.06 4.64
CA GLN A 170 -3.95 -11.65 5.57
C GLN A 170 -3.43 -10.68 6.62
N MET A 171 -4.05 -9.52 6.71
CA MET A 171 -3.77 -8.57 7.80
C MET A 171 -4.09 -9.21 9.15
N CYS A 172 -3.31 -8.88 10.18
CA CYS A 172 -3.46 -9.47 11.51
C CYS A 172 -4.87 -9.25 12.10
N ASP A 173 -5.44 -8.07 11.84
CA ASP A 173 -6.79 -7.65 12.23
C ASP A 173 -7.89 -8.14 11.26
N ARG A 174 -7.52 -8.82 10.16
CA ARG A 174 -8.41 -9.31 9.10
C ARG A 174 -9.09 -8.21 8.27
N SER A 175 -8.54 -6.99 8.28
CA SER A 175 -8.90 -5.93 7.33
C SER A 175 -8.53 -6.32 5.90
N ASP A 176 -9.06 -5.58 4.92
CA ASP A 176 -8.79 -5.81 3.51
C ASP A 176 -7.34 -5.42 3.15
N PRO A 177 -6.47 -6.36 2.73
CA PRO A 177 -5.10 -6.05 2.34
C PRO A 177 -4.99 -5.39 0.95
N THR A 178 -6.08 -5.36 0.17
CA THR A 178 -6.11 -4.87 -1.22
C THR A 178 -5.51 -3.47 -1.43
N PRO A 179 -5.68 -2.48 -0.52
CA PRO A 179 -5.07 -1.16 -0.69
C PRO A 179 -3.54 -1.13 -0.71
N HIS A 180 -2.88 -2.24 -0.33
CA HIS A 180 -1.42 -2.35 -0.31
C HIS A 180 -0.83 -3.05 -1.55
N PHE A 181 -1.63 -3.29 -2.60
CA PHE A 181 -1.26 -3.99 -3.84
C PHE A 181 -1.79 -3.26 -5.07
#